data_AF-A0A3Q2QDA1-F1
#
_entry.id   AF-A0A3Q2QDA1-F1
#
_cell.length_a   1.000
_cell.length_b   1.000
_cell.length_c   1.000
_cell.angle_alpha   90.00
_cell.angle_beta   90.00
_cell.angle_gamma   90.00
#
_symmetry.space_group_name_H-M   'P 1'
#
loop_
_entity.id
_entity.type
_entity.pdbx_description
1 polymer ?
#
loop_
_entity_poly.entity_id
_entity_poly.type
_entity_poly.pdbx_seq_one_letter_code
_entity_poly.pdbx_strand_id
1 'polypeptide(L)'
;IENTGLSADEQLREHRTKIINGISEANLNSLLDKLLEINVISDAEREEVEENKIRDKARLLVDTVRRKGDAASSEMISLLTELDPYFSEHLGLI
;
A
#
# COMPACT_ATOMS: atom_id res chain seq x y z
N ILE A 1 -21.39 10.59 -3.70
CA ILE A 1 -20.09 9.89 -3.59
C ILE A 1 -19.14 10.98 -3.13
N GLU A 2 -18.78 10.97 -1.85
CA GLU A 2 -17.99 12.04 -1.27
C GLU A 2 -16.60 11.99 -1.90
N ASN A 3 -16.28 13.03 -2.68
CA ASN A 3 -14.91 13.34 -3.08
C ASN A 3 -14.18 13.73 -1.79
N THR A 4 -13.62 12.76 -1.08
CA THR A 4 -12.82 13.04 0.11
C THR A 4 -11.58 13.76 -0.39
N GLY A 5 -11.48 15.07 -0.14
CA GLY A 5 -10.32 15.90 -0.49
C GLY A 5 -9.08 15.55 0.33
N LEU A 6 -8.91 14.27 0.65
CA LEU A 6 -7.84 13.69 1.43
C LEU A 6 -6.64 13.44 0.54
N SER A 7 -5.47 13.76 1.07
CA SER A 7 -4.20 13.32 0.51
C SER A 7 -4.11 11.79 0.46
N ALA A 8 -3.30 11.25 -0.44
CA ALA A 8 -3.13 9.81 -0.61
C ALA A 8 -2.61 9.14 0.68
N ASP A 9 -1.76 9.81 1.46
CA ASP A 9 -1.28 9.27 2.73
C ASP A 9 -2.38 9.22 3.80
N GLU A 10 -3.34 10.13 3.74
CA GLU A 10 -4.53 10.10 4.58
C GLU A 10 -5.50 9.00 4.16
N GLN A 11 -5.69 8.78 2.86
CA GLN A 11 -6.47 7.63 2.37
C GLN A 11 -5.84 6.31 2.85
N LEU A 12 -4.51 6.14 2.70
CA LEU A 12 -3.82 4.98 3.25
C LEU A 12 -4.01 4.86 4.76
N ARG A 13 -3.99 5.97 5.52
CA ARG A 13 -4.24 5.98 6.96
C ARG A 13 -5.64 5.47 7.30
N GLU A 14 -6.67 5.95 6.60
CA GLU A 14 -8.06 5.59 6.84
C GLU A 14 -8.36 4.13 6.47
N HIS A 15 -7.81 3.66 5.35
CA HIS A 15 -8.05 2.31 4.84
C HIS A 15 -7.06 1.27 5.37
N ARG A 16 -6.02 1.69 6.11
CA ARG A 16 -4.92 0.85 6.61
C ARG A 16 -5.37 -0.50 7.15
N THR A 17 -6.33 -0.52 8.08
CA THR A 17 -6.79 -1.76 8.71
C THR A 17 -7.46 -2.71 7.71
N LYS A 18 -8.24 -2.16 6.77
CA LYS A 18 -8.89 -2.95 5.71
C LYS A 18 -7.85 -3.50 4.73
N ILE A 19 -6.85 -2.69 4.35
CA ILE A 19 -5.73 -3.13 3.51
C ILE A 19 -4.99 -4.30 4.16
N ILE A 20 -4.56 -4.15 5.42
CA ILE A 20 -3.80 -5.18 6.14
C ILE A 20 -4.55 -6.51 6.25
N ASN A 21 -5.88 -6.46 6.42
CA ASN A 21 -6.68 -7.67 6.62
C ASN A 21 -7.20 -8.27 5.30
N GLY A 22 -7.29 -7.48 4.24
CA GLY A 22 -7.93 -7.88 2.97
C GLY A 22 -6.96 -8.14 1.82
N ILE A 23 -5.73 -7.61 1.88
CA ILE A 23 -4.77 -7.82 0.80
C ILE A 23 -4.32 -9.28 0.73
N SER A 24 -4.30 -9.84 -0.47
CA SER A 24 -3.77 -11.18 -0.71
C SER A 24 -2.24 -11.18 -0.61
N GLU A 25 -1.64 -12.31 -0.27
CA GLU A 25 -0.18 -12.44 -0.22
C GLU A 25 0.46 -12.19 -1.60
N ALA A 26 -0.18 -12.64 -2.68
CA ALA A 26 0.29 -12.43 -4.04
C ALA A 26 0.33 -10.93 -4.40
N ASN A 27 -0.73 -10.18 -4.08
CA ASN A 27 -0.78 -8.74 -4.35
C ASN A 27 0.18 -7.97 -3.43
N LEU A 28 0.35 -8.41 -2.19
CA LEU A 28 1.31 -7.82 -1.25
C LEU A 28 2.77 -7.96 -1.75
N ASN A 29 3.16 -9.15 -2.20
CA ASN A 29 4.50 -9.37 -2.76
C ASN A 29 4.69 -8.58 -4.06
N SER A 30 3.68 -8.55 -4.94
CA SER A 30 3.74 -7.78 -6.18
C SER A 30 3.84 -6.27 -5.92
N LEU A 31 3.14 -5.76 -4.91
CA LEU A 31 3.29 -4.36 -4.48
C LEU A 31 4.71 -4.08 -3.98
N LEU A 32 5.26 -4.97 -3.17
CA LEU A 32 6.61 -4.81 -2.63
C LEU A 32 7.65 -4.71 -3.76
N ASP A 33 7.58 -5.61 -4.75
CA ASP A 33 8.49 -5.62 -5.89
C ASP A 33 8.35 -4.36 -6.74
N LYS A 34 7.11 -3.96 -7.08
CA LYS A 34 6.84 -2.76 -7.89
C LYS A 34 7.26 -1.48 -7.18
N LEU A 35 7.01 -1.35 -5.86
CA LEU A 35 7.41 -0.19 -5.07
C LEU A 35 8.94 -0.06 -4.96
N LEU A 36 9.67 -1.18 -4.95
CA LEU A 36 11.13 -1.17 -5.05
C LEU A 36 11.57 -0.75 -6.45
N GLU A 37 10.97 -1.29 -7.51
CA GLU A 37 11.31 -0.98 -8.91
C GLU A 37 11.21 0.53 -9.21
N ILE A 38 10.18 1.19 -8.68
CA ILE A 38 9.99 2.65 -8.83
C ILE A 38 10.70 3.49 -7.75
N ASN A 39 11.55 2.87 -6.92
CA ASN A 39 12.33 3.50 -5.84
C ASN A 39 11.49 4.24 -4.77
N VAL A 40 10.24 3.82 -4.53
CA VAL A 40 9.45 4.32 -3.40
C VAL A 40 10.01 3.77 -2.08
N ILE A 41 10.36 2.48 -2.07
CA ILE A 41 11.08 1.84 -0.96
C ILE A 41 12.50 1.51 -1.38
N SER A 42 13.41 1.47 -0.41
CA SER A 42 14.80 1.05 -0.59
C SER A 42 14.97 -0.46 -0.41
N ASP A 43 16.11 -1.00 -0.84
CA ASP A 43 16.46 -2.42 -0.60
C ASP A 43 16.43 -2.78 0.90
N ALA A 44 16.91 -1.88 1.77
CA ALA A 44 16.90 -2.10 3.22
C ALA A 44 15.47 -2.17 3.79
N GLU A 45 14.58 -1.29 3.33
CA GLU A 45 13.17 -1.33 3.73
C GLU A 45 12.46 -2.57 3.18
N ARG A 46 12.83 -3.03 1.97
CA ARG A 46 12.32 -4.28 1.42
C ARG A 46 12.74 -5.48 2.28
N GLU A 47 14.02 -5.57 2.62
CA GLU A 47 14.55 -6.65 3.46
C GLU A 47 13.83 -6.70 4.82
N GLU A 48 13.66 -5.54 5.48
CA GLU A 48 12.90 -5.43 6.72
C GLU A 48 11.44 -5.94 6.57
N VAL A 49 10.80 -5.63 5.45
CA VAL A 49 9.43 -6.06 5.14
C VAL A 49 9.36 -7.58 4.84
N GLU A 50 10.36 -8.16 4.19
CA GLU A 50 10.41 -9.59 3.86
C GLU A 50 10.62 -10.51 5.06
N GLU A 51 11.31 -10.05 6.11
CA GLU A 51 11.55 -10.84 7.34
C GLU A 51 10.28 -11.11 8.18
N ASN A 52 9.17 -10.45 7.85
CA ASN A 52 7.95 -10.46 8.63
C ASN A 52 6.88 -11.45 8.09
N LYS A 53 6.02 -11.94 8.99
CA LYS A 53 4.82 -12.70 8.59
C LYS A 53 3.89 -11.82 7.75
N ILE A 54 3.11 -12.41 6.85
CA ILE A 54 2.24 -11.71 5.87
C ILE A 54 1.49 -10.50 6.48
N ARG A 55 0.83 -10.67 7.63
CA ARG A 55 0.07 -9.59 8.28
C ARG A 55 0.96 -8.44 8.76
N ASP A 56 2.14 -8.76 9.29
CA ASP A 56 3.10 -7.79 9.78
C ASP A 56 3.85 -7.14 8.59
N LYS A 57 4.09 -7.89 7.51
CA LYS A 57 4.59 -7.41 6.22
C LYS A 57 3.67 -6.35 5.61
N ALA A 58 2.37 -6.64 5.50
CA ALA A 58 1.37 -5.68 4.99
C ALA A 58 1.33 -4.41 5.84
N ARG A 59 1.39 -4.56 7.17
CA ARG A 59 1.45 -3.42 8.09
C ARG A 59 2.68 -2.56 7.83
N LEU A 60 3.86 -3.17 7.79
CA LEU A 60 5.12 -2.45 7.65
C LEU A 60 5.19 -1.74 6.31
N LEU A 61 4.79 -2.39 5.21
CA LEU A 61 4.78 -1.79 3.88
C LEU A 61 3.88 -0.54 3.83
N VAL A 62 2.62 -0.66 4.28
CA VAL A 62 1.67 0.47 4.30
C VAL A 62 2.21 1.61 5.15
N ASP A 63 2.74 1.32 6.34
CA ASP A 63 3.26 2.34 7.24
C ASP A 63 4.53 3.01 6.69
N THR A 64 5.42 2.26 6.04
CA THR A 64 6.64 2.78 5.41
C THR A 64 6.31 3.72 4.25
N VAL A 65 5.49 3.28 3.30
CA VAL A 65 5.07 4.11 2.17
C VAL A 65 4.37 5.37 2.64
N ARG A 66 3.40 5.23 3.56
CA ARG A 66 2.65 6.36 4.10
C ARG A 66 3.54 7.40 4.78
N ARG A 67 4.57 6.98 5.54
CA ARG A 67 5.52 7.89 6.19
C ARG A 67 6.38 8.69 5.20
N LYS A 68 6.54 8.21 3.96
CA LYS A 68 7.25 8.93 2.90
C LYS A 68 6.39 10.02 2.25
N GLY A 69 5.10 10.07 2.57
CA GLY A 69 4.19 11.16 2.23
C GLY A 69 3.28 10.88 1.03
N ASP A 70 2.59 11.93 0.60
CA ASP A 70 1.52 11.89 -0.39
C ASP A 70 1.94 11.25 -1.72
N ALA A 71 3.07 11.67 -2.30
CA ALA A 71 3.54 11.13 -3.58
C ALA A 71 3.78 9.61 -3.55
N ALA A 72 4.49 9.11 -2.53
CA ALA A 72 4.73 7.69 -2.34
C ALA A 72 3.42 6.91 -2.10
N SER A 73 2.50 7.52 -1.33
CA SER A 73 1.20 6.93 -1.04
C SER A 73 0.32 6.84 -2.30
N SER A 74 0.37 7.84 -3.16
CA SER A 74 -0.34 7.87 -4.44
C SER A 74 0.15 6.75 -5.36
N GLU A 75 1.47 6.53 -5.44
CA GLU A 75 2.02 5.42 -6.21
C GLU A 75 1.51 4.07 -5.70
N MET A 76 1.53 3.85 -4.38
CA MET A 76 1.00 2.60 -3.82
C MET A 76 -0.49 2.39 -4.09
N ILE A 77 -1.31 3.45 -3.99
CA ILE A 77 -2.76 3.36 -4.31
C ILE A 77 -2.95 3.03 -5.79
N SER A 78 -2.19 3.67 -6.68
CA SER A 78 -2.23 3.39 -8.13
C SER A 78 -1.86 1.93 -8.42
N LEU A 79 -0.77 1.45 -7.83
CA LEU A 79 -0.33 0.06 -7.99
C LEU A 79 -1.33 -0.94 -7.41
N LEU A 80 -1.93 -0.64 -6.25
CA LEU A 80 -2.96 -1.50 -5.65
C LEU A 80 -4.19 -1.56 -6.56
N THR A 81 -4.57 -0.44 -7.16
CA THR A 81 -5.68 -0.33 -8.11
C THR A 81 -5.41 -1.12 -9.39
N GLU A 82 -4.18 -1.09 -9.91
CA GLU A 82 -3.78 -1.90 -11.07
C GLU A 82 -3.81 -3.40 -10.76
N LEU A 83 -3.32 -3.80 -9.58
CA LEU A 83 -3.23 -5.20 -9.18
C LEU A 83 -4.59 -5.79 -8.80
N ASP A 84 -5.43 -5.01 -8.14
CA ASP A 84 -6.75 -5.45 -7.68
C ASP A 84 -7.76 -4.28 -7.67
N PRO A 85 -8.38 -4.01 -8.84
CA PRO A 85 -9.41 -2.98 -8.95
C PRO A 85 -10.61 -3.25 -8.04
N TYR A 86 -11.01 -4.51 -7.88
CA TYR A 86 -12.16 -4.88 -7.06
C TYR A 86 -11.92 -4.60 -5.58
N PHE A 87 -10.72 -4.93 -5.09
CA PHE A 87 -10.36 -4.60 -3.72
C PHE A 87 -10.26 -3.09 -3.52
N SER A 88 -9.72 -2.36 -4.49
CA SER A 88 -9.61 -0.90 -4.43
C SER A 88 -10.98 -0.21 -4.43
N GLU A 89 -11.93 -0.69 -5.24
CA GLU A 89 -13.33 -0.24 -5.22
C GLU A 89 -13.98 -0.56 -3.87
N HIS A 90 -13.77 -1.76 -3.31
CA HIS A 90 -14.28 -2.11 -1.98
C HIS A 90 -13.72 -1.22 -0.86
N LEU A 91 -12.49 -0.74 -1.01
CA LEU A 91 -11.89 0.22 -0.09
C LEU A 91 -12.45 1.64 -0.27
N GLY A 92 -12.96 1.98 -1.45
CA GLY A 92 -13.38 3.33 -1.83
C GLY A 92 -12.22 4.21 -2.28
N LEU A 93 -11.15 3.60 -2.81
CA LEU A 93 -9.97 4.30 -3.35
C LEU A 93 -10.16 4.74 -4.81
N ILE A 94 -11.18 4.21 -5.48
CA ILE A 94 -11.59 4.51 -6.85
C ILE A 94 -13.11 4.65 -6.97
#